data_AF-A0A969NNV7-F1
#
_entry.id   AF-A0A969NNV7-F1
#
_cell.length_a   1.000
_cell.length_b   1.000
_cell.length_c   1.000
_cell.angle_alpha   90.00
_cell.angle_beta   90.00
_cell.angle_gamma   90.00
#
_symmetry.space_group_name_H-M   'P 1'
#
loop_
_entity.id
_entity.type
_entity.pdbx_description
1 polymer ?
#
loop_
_entity_poly.entity_id
_entity_poly.type
_entity_poly.pdbx_seq_one_letter_code
_entity_poly.pdbx_strand_id
1 'polypeptide(L)'
;MASIKIIRSIHRRGEAKWITLENVWGYRNFQSFAIIVNSLRQLGYAIGYQKLNAADFGTPQNRERLWLRAVRLDFVQSSRQLSLFGFDELLPICTHQKRVSWWEAVAPVVETLPQVKLANYQAVRLQSWLSMRSPLRLEVPSRPPELCLVGKRKKSSGTL
;
A
#
# COMPACT_ATOMS: atom_id res chain seq x y z
N MET A 1 2.81 -21.94 12.89
CA MET A 1 2.05 -22.28 14.11
C MET A 1 1.56 -21.06 14.91
N ALA A 2 2.31 -19.96 15.04
CA ALA A 2 1.89 -18.79 15.82
C ALA A 2 0.61 -18.09 15.31
N SER A 3 0.49 -17.88 13.98
CA SER A 3 -0.63 -17.15 13.39
C SER A 3 -2.00 -17.82 13.61
N ILE A 4 -2.03 -19.16 13.59
CA ILE A 4 -3.23 -19.96 13.85
C ILE A 4 -3.66 -19.85 15.32
N LYS A 5 -2.68 -19.83 16.25
CA LYS A 5 -2.95 -19.68 17.68
C LYS A 5 -3.62 -18.35 17.98
N ILE A 6 -3.18 -17.27 17.32
CA ILE A 6 -3.79 -15.93 17.46
C ILE A 6 -5.23 -15.94 16.97
N ILE A 7 -5.49 -16.44 15.75
CA ILE A 7 -6.85 -16.50 15.17
C ILE A 7 -7.79 -17.33 16.05
N ARG A 8 -7.35 -18.52 16.47
CA ARG A 8 -8.14 -19.39 17.36
C ARG A 8 -8.34 -18.78 18.74
N SER A 9 -7.40 -17.98 19.25
CA SER A 9 -7.56 -17.28 20.52
C SER A 9 -8.61 -16.18 20.42
N ILE A 10 -8.55 -15.38 19.35
CA ILE A 10 -9.50 -14.29 19.10
C ILE A 10 -10.91 -14.83 18.89
N HIS A 11 -11.06 -15.91 18.10
CA HIS A 11 -12.36 -16.52 17.86
C HIS A 11 -12.96 -17.17 19.11
N ARG A 12 -12.17 -17.92 19.89
CA ARG A 12 -12.67 -18.63 21.08
C ARG A 12 -13.23 -17.69 22.16
N ARG A 13 -12.76 -16.45 22.22
CA ARG A 13 -13.33 -15.44 23.11
C ARG A 13 -14.67 -14.89 22.61
N GLY A 14 -15.06 -15.21 21.38
CA GLY A 14 -16.28 -14.71 20.76
C GLY A 14 -16.23 -13.22 20.37
N GLU A 15 -15.06 -12.59 20.49
CA GLU A 15 -14.92 -11.14 20.51
C GLU A 15 -14.90 -10.51 19.10
N ALA A 16 -14.21 -11.13 18.13
CA ALA A 16 -13.98 -10.47 16.84
C ALA A 16 -15.07 -10.78 15.81
N LYS A 17 -15.90 -9.78 15.54
CA LYS A 17 -16.86 -9.78 14.42
C LYS A 17 -16.18 -9.56 13.06
N TRP A 18 -15.03 -8.87 13.08
CA TRP A 18 -14.27 -8.46 11.90
C TRP A 18 -12.78 -8.69 12.16
N ILE A 19 -12.06 -9.16 11.14
CA ILE A 19 -10.61 -9.35 11.18
C ILE A 19 -10.02 -8.75 9.91
N THR A 20 -8.94 -7.99 10.05
CA THR A 20 -8.14 -7.51 8.93
C THR A 20 -6.73 -8.06 9.02
N LEU A 21 -6.12 -8.31 7.86
CA LEU A 21 -4.71 -8.71 7.76
C LEU A 21 -4.07 -7.94 6.61
N GLU A 22 -2.95 -7.29 6.90
CA GLU A 22 -2.07 -6.63 5.92
C GLU A 22 -0.80 -7.45 5.72
N ASN A 23 -0.35 -7.56 4.48
CA ASN A 23 0.98 -8.11 4.17
C ASN A 23 1.48 -7.64 2.80
N VAL A 24 2.68 -8.05 2.40
CA VAL A 24 3.12 -7.92 1.01
C VAL A 24 2.24 -8.76 0.09
N TRP A 25 2.00 -8.28 -1.14
CA TRP A 25 1.11 -8.98 -2.09
C TRP A 25 1.50 -10.44 -2.31
N GLY A 26 2.80 -10.72 -2.39
CA GLY A 26 3.33 -12.08 -2.59
C GLY A 26 2.97 -13.08 -1.48
N TYR A 27 2.64 -12.61 -0.27
CA TYR A 27 2.34 -13.47 0.87
C TYR A 27 1.15 -14.42 0.63
N ARG A 28 0.21 -14.04 -0.26
CA ARG A 28 -0.94 -14.88 -0.62
C ARG A 28 -0.55 -16.25 -1.21
N ASN A 29 0.67 -16.38 -1.72
CA ASN A 29 1.18 -17.62 -2.33
C ASN A 29 1.79 -18.58 -1.30
N PHE A 30 1.90 -18.17 -0.03
CA PHE A 30 2.55 -18.97 1.01
C PHE A 30 1.55 -19.93 1.66
N GLN A 31 2.02 -21.12 2.05
CA GLN A 31 1.19 -22.11 2.75
C GLN A 31 0.56 -21.54 4.04
N SER A 32 1.28 -20.67 4.76
CA SER A 32 0.77 -20.01 5.96
C SER A 32 -0.47 -19.16 5.68
N PHE A 33 -0.54 -18.49 4.52
CA PHE A 33 -1.70 -17.72 4.12
C PHE A 33 -2.90 -18.62 3.86
N ALA A 34 -2.71 -19.73 3.12
CA ALA A 34 -3.76 -20.71 2.88
C ALA A 34 -4.31 -21.29 4.19
N ILE A 35 -3.43 -21.60 5.15
CA ILE A 35 -3.85 -22.09 6.46
C ILE A 35 -4.67 -21.04 7.23
N ILE A 36 -4.28 -19.76 7.19
CA ILE A 36 -5.02 -18.66 7.82
C ILE A 36 -6.43 -18.54 7.21
N VAL A 37 -6.54 -18.51 5.89
CA VAL A 37 -7.82 -18.40 5.17
C VAL A 37 -8.71 -19.59 5.51
N ASN A 38 -8.18 -20.82 5.44
CA ASN A 38 -8.95 -22.01 5.76
C ASN A 38 -9.40 -22.06 7.22
N SER A 39 -8.53 -21.65 8.15
CA SER A 39 -8.88 -21.57 9.58
C SER A 39 -10.01 -20.58 9.81
N LEU A 40 -9.96 -19.39 9.21
CA LEU A 40 -11.02 -18.38 9.33
C LEU A 40 -12.34 -18.87 8.72
N ARG A 41 -12.31 -19.54 7.56
CA ARG A 41 -13.51 -20.13 6.95
C ARG A 41 -14.16 -21.18 7.86
N GLN A 42 -13.34 -22.08 8.44
CA GLN A 42 -13.83 -23.10 9.39
C GLN A 42 -14.46 -22.50 10.64
N LEU A 43 -14.03 -21.30 11.04
CA LEU A 43 -14.56 -20.56 12.17
C LEU A 43 -15.79 -19.70 11.79
N GLY A 44 -16.35 -19.87 10.59
CA GLY A 44 -17.58 -19.21 10.17
C GLY A 44 -17.39 -17.77 9.69
N TYR A 45 -16.20 -17.40 9.17
CA TYR A 45 -15.98 -16.09 8.56
C TYR A 45 -16.14 -16.15 7.02
N ALA A 46 -16.86 -15.18 6.47
CA ALA A 46 -16.71 -14.78 5.06
C ALA A 46 -15.40 -14.01 4.89
N ILE A 47 -14.68 -14.23 3.79
CA ILE A 47 -13.33 -13.67 3.57
C ILE A 47 -13.20 -13.14 2.16
N GLY A 48 -12.67 -11.92 2.02
CA GLY A 48 -12.20 -11.34 0.78
C GLY A 48 -10.80 -10.74 0.95
N TYR A 49 -9.99 -10.74 -0.10
CA TYR A 49 -8.70 -10.07 -0.09
C TYR A 49 -8.35 -9.49 -1.45
N GLN A 50 -7.59 -8.39 -1.46
CA GLN A 50 -7.21 -7.68 -2.68
C GLN A 50 -5.83 -7.03 -2.56
N LYS A 51 -5.31 -6.56 -3.69
CA LYS A 51 -4.11 -5.74 -3.75
C LYS A 51 -4.51 -4.26 -3.76
N LEU A 52 -4.05 -3.50 -2.78
CA LEU A 52 -4.25 -2.04 -2.74
C LEU A 52 -2.92 -1.32 -2.82
N ASN A 53 -2.87 -0.22 -3.56
CA ASN A 53 -1.71 0.65 -3.62
C ASN A 53 -1.98 1.93 -2.84
N ALA A 54 -1.09 2.27 -1.90
CA ALA A 54 -1.22 3.50 -1.12
C ALA A 54 -1.28 4.77 -1.99
N ALA A 55 -0.71 4.74 -3.21
CA ALA A 55 -0.78 5.84 -4.16
C ALA A 55 -2.20 6.18 -4.62
N ASP A 56 -3.11 5.20 -4.62
CA ASP A 56 -4.51 5.38 -5.03
C ASP A 56 -5.37 6.01 -3.90
N PHE A 57 -4.76 6.24 -2.73
CA PHE A 57 -5.38 6.83 -1.54
C PHE A 57 -4.70 8.13 -1.10
N GLY A 58 -3.98 8.79 -2.01
CA GLY A 58 -3.43 10.13 -1.79
C GLY A 58 -2.03 10.18 -1.19
N THR A 59 -1.38 9.03 -0.96
CA THR A 59 0.02 9.03 -0.51
C THR A 59 0.98 9.10 -1.71
N PRO A 60 2.09 9.86 -1.63
CA PRO A 60 3.09 9.92 -2.70
C PRO A 60 4.00 8.68 -2.70
N GLN A 61 3.43 7.49 -2.55
CA GLN A 61 4.19 6.26 -2.36
C GLN A 61 3.57 5.10 -3.14
N ASN A 62 4.36 4.51 -4.05
CA ASN A 62 4.00 3.26 -4.72
C ASN A 62 4.20 2.06 -3.78
N ARG A 63 3.22 1.82 -2.90
CA ARG A 63 3.25 0.76 -1.89
C ARG A 63 2.05 -0.16 -2.06
N GLU A 64 2.27 -1.26 -2.78
CA GLU A 64 1.26 -2.31 -2.95
C GLU A 64 1.26 -3.30 -1.78
N ARG A 65 0.07 -3.57 -1.24
CA ARG A 65 -0.13 -4.50 -0.13
C ARG A 65 -1.33 -5.39 -0.33
N LEU A 66 -1.20 -6.62 0.17
CA LEU A 66 -2.31 -7.53 0.38
C LEU A 66 -3.13 -7.01 1.55
N TRP A 67 -4.43 -6.86 1.32
CA TRP A 67 -5.40 -6.56 2.35
C TRP A 67 -6.45 -7.66 2.36
N LEU A 68 -6.55 -8.39 3.47
CA LEU A 68 -7.58 -9.37 3.72
C LEU A 68 -8.56 -8.81 4.75
N ARG A 69 -9.85 -9.01 4.50
CA ARG A 69 -10.95 -8.74 5.43
C ARG A 69 -11.74 -10.02 5.64
N ALA A 70 -12.03 -10.34 6.89
CA ALA A 70 -12.87 -11.47 7.28
C ALA A 70 -13.98 -10.99 8.22
N VAL A 71 -15.21 -11.43 7.97
CA VAL A 71 -16.42 -11.02 8.73
C VAL A 71 -17.17 -12.26 9.17
N ARG A 72 -17.59 -12.29 10.44
CA ARG A 72 -18.29 -13.43 11.02
C ARG A 72 -19.71 -13.52 10.45
N LEU A 73 -20.09 -14.68 9.92
CA LEU A 73 -21.35 -14.87 9.18
C LEU A 73 -22.59 -14.72 10.06
N ASP A 74 -22.53 -15.16 11.31
CA ASP A 74 -23.60 -15.01 12.31
C ASP A 74 -23.85 -13.54 12.73
N PHE A 75 -22.88 -12.66 12.50
CA PHE A 75 -23.03 -11.23 12.73
C PHE A 75 -23.72 -10.51 11.56
N VAL A 76 -23.75 -11.13 10.39
CA VAL A 76 -24.30 -10.55 9.17
C VAL A 76 -25.79 -10.90 9.07
N GLN A 77 -26.66 -9.98 9.47
CA GLN A 77 -28.12 -10.21 9.56
C GLN A 77 -28.86 -10.09 8.21
N SER A 78 -28.22 -9.59 7.15
CA SER A 78 -28.87 -9.49 5.83
C SER A 78 -27.97 -9.99 4.70
N SER A 79 -28.57 -10.67 3.74
CA SER A 79 -27.95 -11.04 2.45
C SER A 79 -27.38 -9.84 1.71
N ARG A 80 -27.90 -8.63 1.97
CA ARG A 80 -27.38 -7.35 1.45
C ARG A 80 -26.02 -6.98 2.02
N GLN A 81 -25.75 -7.37 3.25
CA GLN A 81 -24.47 -7.15 3.89
C GLN A 81 -23.46 -8.19 3.37
N LEU A 82 -23.91 -9.42 3.04
CA LEU A 82 -23.13 -10.38 2.23
C LEU A 82 -22.91 -9.92 0.78
N SER A 83 -23.86 -9.18 0.16
CA SER A 83 -23.68 -8.57 -1.17
C SER A 83 -22.82 -7.29 -1.14
N LEU A 84 -22.84 -6.54 -0.04
CA LEU A 84 -21.81 -5.52 0.30
C LEU A 84 -20.43 -6.16 0.47
N PHE A 85 -20.36 -7.44 0.86
CA PHE A 85 -19.15 -8.27 0.82
C PHE A 85 -18.96 -9.04 -0.49
N GLY A 86 -19.77 -8.73 -1.52
CA GLY A 86 -19.56 -9.20 -2.88
C GLY A 86 -18.13 -8.90 -3.29
N PHE A 87 -17.46 -9.89 -3.87
CA PHE A 87 -16.01 -9.88 -4.08
C PHE A 87 -15.50 -8.62 -4.82
N ASP A 88 -16.36 -7.90 -5.55
CA ASP A 88 -16.05 -6.65 -6.26
C ASP A 88 -16.41 -5.35 -5.51
N GLU A 89 -17.37 -5.35 -4.57
CA GLU A 89 -17.85 -4.12 -3.89
C GLU A 89 -17.06 -3.74 -2.62
N LEU A 90 -16.18 -4.62 -2.15
CA LEU A 90 -15.30 -4.33 -0.99
C LEU A 90 -14.00 -3.62 -1.35
N LEU A 91 -13.84 -3.19 -2.59
CA LEU A 91 -12.73 -2.31 -2.92
C LEU A 91 -12.99 -0.98 -2.20
N PRO A 92 -12.11 -0.53 -1.28
CA PRO A 92 -12.18 0.84 -0.82
C PRO A 92 -12.14 1.70 -2.09
N ILE A 93 -13.15 2.56 -2.21
CA ILE A 93 -13.24 3.50 -3.32
C ILE A 93 -11.89 4.25 -3.32
N CYS A 94 -11.19 4.21 -4.46
CA CYS A 94 -9.99 5.01 -4.62
C CYS A 94 -10.38 6.46 -4.30
N THR A 95 -9.92 6.95 -3.16
CA THR A 95 -10.28 8.30 -2.69
C THR A 95 -9.57 9.36 -3.51
N HIS A 96 -8.53 8.97 -4.24
CA HIS A 96 -7.73 9.84 -5.09
C HIS A 96 -7.61 9.24 -6.49
N GLN A 97 -8.17 9.92 -7.48
CA GLN A 97 -8.04 9.51 -8.88
C GLN A 97 -6.70 9.90 -9.49
N LYS A 98 -6.04 10.93 -8.93
CA LYS A 98 -4.71 11.39 -9.34
C LYS A 98 -3.65 10.94 -8.33
N ARG A 99 -2.64 10.21 -8.81
CA ARG A 99 -1.44 9.92 -8.03
C ARG A 99 -0.58 11.18 -7.95
N VAL A 100 -0.08 11.47 -6.75
CA VAL A 100 0.83 12.60 -6.50
C VAL A 100 2.27 12.12 -6.46
N SER A 101 3.18 12.90 -7.04
CA SER A 101 4.61 12.67 -6.89
C SER A 101 5.09 13.05 -5.48
N TRP A 102 6.26 12.55 -5.10
CA TRP A 102 6.89 12.94 -3.83
C TRP A 102 7.12 14.44 -3.74
N TRP A 103 7.57 15.09 -4.83
CA TRP A 103 7.81 16.53 -4.84
C TRP A 103 6.52 17.35 -4.74
N GLU A 104 5.47 17.02 -5.52
CA GLU A 104 4.17 17.72 -5.41
C GLU A 104 3.60 17.67 -3.99
N ALA A 105 3.81 16.55 -3.27
CA ALA A 105 3.34 16.38 -1.90
C ALA A 105 4.20 17.13 -0.87
N VAL A 106 5.51 17.26 -1.09
CA VAL A 106 6.46 17.82 -0.11
C VAL A 106 6.77 19.30 -0.33
N ALA A 107 6.75 19.78 -1.58
CA ALA A 107 7.10 21.16 -1.92
C ALA A 107 6.34 22.22 -1.09
N PRO A 108 5.03 22.10 -0.82
CA PRO A 108 4.31 23.10 -0.02
C PRO A 108 4.74 23.17 1.45
N VAL A 109 5.35 22.10 1.97
CA VAL A 109 5.73 22.00 3.39
C VAL A 109 7.23 22.10 3.60
N VAL A 110 8.06 21.95 2.56
CA VAL A 110 9.52 21.86 2.71
C VAL A 110 10.12 23.09 3.40
N GLU A 111 9.57 24.28 3.13
CA GLU A 111 10.02 25.54 3.74
C GLU A 111 9.51 25.73 5.17
N THR A 112 8.44 25.03 5.56
CA THR A 112 7.86 25.10 6.91
C THR A 112 8.45 24.06 7.86
N LEU A 113 9.21 23.09 7.34
CA LEU A 113 9.85 22.07 8.17
C LEU A 113 10.92 22.69 9.08
N PRO A 114 11.00 22.27 10.36
CA PRO A 114 12.02 22.75 11.26
C PRO A 114 13.41 22.32 10.78
N GLN A 115 14.41 23.16 11.02
CA GLN A 115 15.80 22.80 10.80
C GLN A 115 16.18 21.64 11.73
N VAL A 116 16.53 20.49 11.14
CA VAL A 116 16.97 19.32 11.90
C VAL A 116 18.49 19.28 11.86
N LYS A 117 19.11 19.21 13.05
CA LYS A 117 20.55 18.94 13.16
C LYS A 117 20.83 17.54 12.60
N LEU A 118 21.61 17.47 11.52
CA LEU A 118 22.04 16.19 10.96
C LEU A 118 22.82 15.39 12.01
N ALA A 119 22.59 14.08 12.04
CA ALA A 119 23.45 13.17 12.79
C ALA A 119 24.86 13.16 12.17
N ASN A 120 25.89 12.93 12.98
CA ASN A 120 27.29 13.02 12.54
C ASN A 120 27.57 12.18 11.28
N TYR A 121 27.04 10.95 11.22
CA TYR A 121 27.22 10.08 10.05
C TYR A 121 26.50 10.61 8.79
N GLN A 122 25.37 11.31 8.96
CA GLN A 122 24.64 11.93 7.86
C GLN A 122 25.44 13.11 7.30
N ALA A 123 26.04 13.93 8.18
CA ALA A 123 26.91 15.04 7.79
C ALA A 123 28.14 14.57 7.01
N VAL A 124 28.83 13.53 7.50
CA VAL A 124 29.98 12.92 6.80
C VAL A 124 29.58 12.40 5.42
N ARG A 125 28.44 11.69 5.33
CA ARG A 125 27.94 11.15 4.05
C ARG A 125 27.53 12.26 3.09
N LEU A 126 26.92 13.34 3.58
CA LEU A 126 26.56 14.50 2.78
C LEU A 126 27.81 15.19 2.23
N GLN A 127 28.83 15.43 3.05
CA GLN A 127 30.11 16.02 2.61
C GLN A 127 30.79 15.15 1.55
N SER A 128 30.86 13.83 1.78
CA SER A 128 31.39 12.89 0.79
C SER A 128 30.60 12.97 -0.52
N TRP A 129 29.27 12.96 -0.46
CA TRP A 129 28.40 13.06 -1.64
C TRP A 129 28.59 14.36 -2.42
N LEU A 130 28.72 15.50 -1.73
CA LEU A 130 28.99 16.80 -2.35
C LEU A 130 30.37 16.85 -3.02
N SER A 131 31.39 16.27 -2.38
CA SER A 131 32.76 16.23 -2.93
C SER A 131 32.89 15.36 -4.18
N MET A 132 32.04 14.34 -4.33
CA MET A 132 32.03 13.42 -5.47
C MET A 132 31.33 13.98 -6.71
N ARG A 133 30.59 15.08 -6.58
CA ARG A 133 29.95 15.76 -7.72
C ARG A 133 30.70 17.05 -8.02
N SER A 134 31.24 17.18 -9.25
CA SER A 134 31.53 18.50 -9.82
C SER A 134 30.34 19.41 -9.55
N PRO A 135 30.50 20.67 -9.12
CA PRO A 135 29.39 21.49 -8.67
C PRO A 135 28.33 21.50 -9.75
N LEU A 136 27.24 20.77 -9.50
CA LEU A 136 26.02 20.97 -10.24
C LEU A 136 25.65 22.40 -9.88
N ARG A 137 25.90 23.32 -10.81
CA ARG A 137 25.20 24.60 -10.84
C ARG A 137 23.74 24.20 -10.71
N LEU A 138 23.17 24.39 -9.53
CA LEU A 138 21.75 24.27 -9.30
C LEU A 138 21.12 25.41 -10.09
N GLU A 139 21.02 25.25 -11.40
CA GLU A 139 20.06 26.00 -12.17
C GLU A 139 18.71 25.49 -11.68
N VAL A 140 18.16 26.20 -10.69
CA VAL A 140 16.74 26.10 -10.37
C VAL A 140 16.05 26.50 -11.66
N PRO A 141 15.41 25.57 -12.39
CA PRO A 141 14.82 25.93 -13.65
C PRO A 141 13.72 26.94 -13.33
N SER A 142 13.81 28.14 -13.92
CA SER A 142 12.84 29.23 -13.73
C SER A 142 11.43 28.86 -14.23
N ARG A 143 11.28 27.69 -14.84
CA ARG A 143 10.01 27.01 -15.13
C ARG A 143 10.06 25.58 -14.61
N PRO A 144 8.95 25.04 -14.07
CA PRO A 144 8.87 23.61 -13.81
C PRO A 144 9.18 22.84 -15.11
N PRO A 145 9.95 21.74 -15.04
CA PRO A 145 10.19 20.93 -16.23
C PRO A 145 8.83 20.47 -16.76
N GLU A 146 8.53 20.79 -18.03
CA GLU A 146 7.39 20.17 -18.70
C GLU A 146 7.51 18.66 -18.50
N LEU A 147 6.40 18.03 -18.08
CA LEU A 147 6.33 16.60 -17.89
C LEU A 147 6.91 15.94 -19.13
N CYS A 148 8.05 15.27 -18.96
CA CYS A 148 8.52 14.31 -19.94
C CYS A 148 7.46 13.20 -19.98
N LEU A 149 6.53 13.32 -20.92
CA LEU A 149 5.61 12.26 -21.30
C LEU A 149 6.50 11.12 -21.81
N VAL A 150 6.82 10.19 -20.91
CA VAL A 150 7.48 8.93 -21.22
C VAL A 150 6.82 8.36 -22.47
N GLY A 151 7.63 8.24 -23.52
CA GLY A 151 7.18 7.86 -24.86
C GLY A 151 6.28 6.64 -24.83
N LYS A 152 5.21 6.72 -25.63
CA LYS A 152 4.43 5.55 -26.03
C LYS A 152 5.42 4.49 -26.55
N ARG A 153 5.53 3.36 -25.85
CA ARG A 153 6.17 2.16 -26.42
C ARG A 153 5.43 1.85 -27.73
N LYS A 154 6.10 2.01 -28.88
CA LYS A 154 5.63 1.44 -30.15
C LYS A 154 5.47 -0.07 -29.92
N LYS A 155 4.24 -0.57 -29.98
CA LYS A 155 4.00 -2.00 -30.20
C LYS A 155 4.50 -2.28 -31.62
N SER A 156 5.61 -3.00 -31.74
CA SER A 156 5.96 -3.65 -32.99
C SER A 156 4.92 -4.75 -33.24
N SER A 157 3.97 -4.46 -34.13
CA SER A 157 3.13 -5.46 -34.76
C SER A 157 4.02 -6.30 -35.69
N GLY A 158 4.50 -7.44 -35.18
CA GLY A 158 4.97 -8.52 -36.02
C GLY A 158 3.76 -9.29 -36.53
N THR A 159 3.48 -9.16 -37.82
CA THR A 159 2.60 -10.05 -38.58
C THR A 159 3.42 -11.29 -38.96
N LEU A 160 2.83 -12.47 -38.71
CA LEU A 160 3.11 -13.82 -39.20
C LEU A 160 4.50 -14.13 -39.77
#